data_AF-A0A523VGM1-F1
#
_entry.id   AF-A0A523VGM1-F1
#
_cell.length_a   1.000
_cell.length_b   1.000
_cell.length_c   1.000
_cell.angle_alpha   90.00
_cell.angle_beta   90.00
_cell.angle_gamma   90.00
#
_symmetry.space_group_name_H-M   'P 1'
#
loop_
_entity.id
_entity.type
_entity.pdbx_description
1 polymer ?
#
loop_
_entity_poly.entity_id
_entity_poly.type
_entity_poly.pdbx_seq_one_letter_code
_entity_poly.pdbx_strand_id
1 'polypeptide(L)' 'MKVSVIGAGSWGTAIAALLAGKGNDVSFWARDSALAEKINATHKNPRYLTKTALPKNV' A
#
# COMPACT_ATOMS: atom_id res chain seq x y z
N MET A 1 -15.50 -0.86 3.05
CA MET A 1 -15.69 0.16 2.00
C MET A 1 -14.48 0.16 1.08
N LYS A 2 -14.60 0.61 -0.18
CA LYS A 2 -13.44 0.76 -1.08
C LYS A 2 -12.80 2.13 -0.89
N VAL A 3 -11.47 2.17 -0.69
CA VAL A 3 -10.73 3.42 -0.45
C VAL A 3 -9.50 3.49 -1.33
N SER A 4 -9.30 4.63 -2.00
CA SER A 4 -8.11 4.89 -2.81
C SER A 4 -7.25 5.97 -2.16
N VAL A 5 -5.98 5.66 -1.90
CA VAL A 5 -4.97 6.62 -1.42
C VAL A 5 -4.10 7.06 -2.60
N ILE A 6 -4.02 8.37 -2.87
CA ILE A 6 -3.20 8.89 -3.96
C ILE A 6 -1.77 9.13 -3.44
N GLY A 7 -0.89 8.16 -3.68
CA GLY A 7 0.53 8.22 -3.36
C GLY A 7 1.06 6.96 -2.66
N ALA A 8 2.23 6.50 -3.12
CA ALA A 8 2.91 5.29 -2.64
C ALA A 8 4.23 5.59 -1.88
N GLY A 9 4.35 6.77 -1.28
CA GLY A 9 5.46 7.13 -0.38
C GLY A 9 5.24 6.58 1.04
N SER A 10 6.18 6.85 1.96
CA SER A 10 6.12 6.32 3.34
C SER A 10 4.77 6.56 4.04
N TRP A 11 4.24 7.78 3.93
CA TRP A 11 2.95 8.14 4.55
C TRP A 11 1.74 7.55 3.81
N GLY A 12 1.73 7.55 2.48
CA GLY A 12 0.64 6.96 1.70
C GLY A 12 0.51 5.46 1.96
N THR A 13 1.65 4.76 2.00
CA THR A 13 1.72 3.34 2.36
C THR A 13 1.28 3.09 3.81
N ALA A 14 1.66 3.95 4.76
CA ALA A 14 1.23 3.82 6.15
C ALA A 14 -0.29 4.02 6.33
N ILE A 15 -0.87 5.03 5.67
CA ILE A 15 -2.32 5.29 5.69
C ILE A 15 -3.06 4.11 5.06
N ALA A 16 -2.57 3.60 3.91
CA ALA A 16 -3.19 2.45 3.26
C ALA A 16 -3.22 1.23 4.19
N ALA A 17 -2.11 0.93 4.86
CA ALA A 17 -2.02 -0.17 5.83
C ALA A 17 -2.98 0.03 7.02
N LEU A 18 -3.05 1.25 7.57
CA LEU A 18 -3.95 1.59 8.68
C LEU A 18 -5.43 1.39 8.30
N LEU A 19 -5.83 1.90 7.14
CA LEU A 19 -7.21 1.82 6.66
C LEU A 19 -7.62 0.38 6.34
N ALA A 20 -6.71 -0.40 5.75
CA ALA A 20 -6.92 -1.82 5.48
C ALA A 20 -7.01 -2.64 6.76
N GLY A 21 -6.19 -2.32 7.77
CA GLY A 21 -6.28 -2.91 9.11
C GLY A 21 -7.61 -2.64 9.82
N LYS A 22 -8.36 -1.60 9.40
CA LYS A 22 -9.73 -1.31 9.85
C LYS A 22 -10.82 -2.02 9.03
N GLY A 23 -10.46 -2.96 8.15
CA GLY A 23 -11.40 -3.75 7.37
C GLY A 23 -11.87 -3.11 6.06
N ASN A 24 -11.18 -2.08 5.56
CA ASN A 24 -11.47 -1.50 4.25
C ASN A 24 -10.73 -2.24 3.13
N ASP A 25 -11.32 -2.28 1.94
CA ASP A 25 -10.63 -2.73 0.72
C ASP A 25 -9.89 -1.50 0.17
N VAL A 26 -8.56 -1.53 0.22
CA VAL A 26 -7.74 -0.35 -0.05
C VAL A 26 -6.96 -0.55 -1.34
N SER A 27 -6.80 0.53 -2.09
CA SER A 27 -5.84 0.60 -3.19
C SER A 27 -5.04 1.88 -3.01
N PHE A 28 -3.78 1.90 -3.45
CA PHE A 28 -3.03 3.16 -3.46
C PHE A 28 -2.18 3.33 -4.71
N TRP A 29 -2.14 4.56 -5.21
CA TRP A 29 -1.51 4.87 -6.49
C TRP A 29 -0.01 5.06 -6.33
N ALA A 30 0.76 4.23 -7.04
CA ALA A 30 2.17 4.44 -7.28
C ALA A 30 2.38 5.03 -8.67
N ARG A 31 3.25 6.04 -8.76
CA ARG A 31 3.64 6.64 -10.06
C ARG A 31 4.42 5.67 -10.95
N ASP A 32 5.15 4.75 -10.34
CA ASP A 32 6.00 3.75 -10.99
C ASP A 32 5.28 2.39 -10.98
N SER A 33 5.02 1.82 -12.16
CA SER A 33 4.34 0.53 -12.32
C SER A 33 5.15 -0.63 -11.76
N ALA A 34 6.48 -0.60 -11.90
CA ALA A 34 7.34 -1.66 -11.37
C ALA A 34 7.33 -1.69 -9.83
N LEU A 35 7.18 -0.51 -9.19
CA LEU A 35 6.96 -0.44 -7.75
C LEU A 35 5.60 -1.02 -7.36
N ALA A 36 4.53 -0.69 -8.10
CA ALA A 36 3.19 -1.24 -7.84
C ALA A 36 3.16 -2.76 -7.96
N GLU A 37 3.76 -3.33 -9.01
CA GLU A 37 3.86 -4.78 -9.21
C GLU A 37 4.60 -5.47 -8.06
N LYS A 38 5.73 -4.91 -7.62
CA LYS A 38 6.48 -5.44 -6.46
C LYS A 38 5.66 -5.40 -5.19
N ILE A 39 4.93 -4.31 -4.96
CA ILE A 39 4.04 -4.17 -3.79
C ILE A 39 2.95 -5.26 -3.83
N ASN A 40 2.27 -5.44 -4.96
CA ASN A 40 1.22 -6.44 -5.11
C ASN A 40 1.75 -7.87 -4.95
N ALA A 41 2.93 -8.17 -5.46
CA ALA A 41 3.52 -9.52 -5.37
C ALA A 41 4.04 -9.85 -3.96
N THR A 42 4.56 -8.86 -3.24
CA THR A 42 5.27 -9.10 -1.96
C THR A 42 4.50 -8.64 -0.73
N HIS A 43 3.40 -7.90 -0.91
CA HIS A 43 2.72 -7.13 0.13
C HIS A 43 3.70 -6.30 0.97
N LYS A 44 4.70 -5.70 0.34
CA LYS A 44 5.68 -4.80 0.97
C LYS A 44 6.01 -3.67 0.02
N ASN A 45 6.22 -2.48 0.56
CA ASN A 45 6.81 -1.40 -0.21
C ASN A 45 8.34 -1.46 -0.05
N PRO A 46 9.09 -1.91 -1.07
CA PRO A 46 10.53 -2.13 -0.94
C PRO A 46 11.33 -0.83 -0.88
N ARG A 47 10.71 0.31 -1.23
CA ARG A 47 11.36 1.62 -1.25
C ARG A 47 11.02 2.47 -0.03
N TYR A 48 9.78 2.39 0.44
CA TYR A 48 9.27 3.16 1.57
C TYR A 48 8.66 2.23 2.61
N LEU A 49 8.80 2.52 3.89
CA LEU A 49 8.26 1.68 4.96
C LEU A 49 8.72 0.19 4.85
N THR A 50 10.01 -0.01 4.56
CA THR A 50 10.59 -1.30 4.13
C THR A 50 10.52 -2.44 5.15
N LYS A 51 10.25 -2.12 6.42
CA LYS A 51 10.18 -3.10 7.53
C LYS A 51 8.76 -3.59 7.82
N THR A 52 7.76 -3.11 7.09
CA THR A 52 6.35 -3.40 7.36
C THR A 52 5.72 -4.18 6.21
N ALA A 53 5.02 -5.27 6.55
CA ALA A 53 4.15 -5.96 5.61
C ALA A 53 2.79 -5.25 5.55
N LEU A 54 2.27 -5.12 4.34
CA LEU A 54 0.93 -4.61 4.08
C LEU A 54 -0.11 -5.71 4.29
N PRO A 55 -1.32 -5.37 4.77
CA PRO A 55 -2.46 -6.28 4.75
C PRO A 55 -2.76 -6.78 3.32
N LYS A 56 -3.41 -7.94 3.21
CA LYS A 56 -3.74 -8.57 1.91
C LYS A 56 -4.82 -7.84 1.11
N ASN A 57 -5.58 -6.97 1.78
CA ASN A 57 -6.65 -6.12 1.24
C ASN A 57 -6.14 -4.71 0.89
N VAL A 58 -4.89 -4.64 0.43
CA VAL A 58 -4.18 -3.45 -0.06
C VAL A 58 -3.60 -3.76 -1.43
#